data_AF-A0A7L3Y1J1-F1
#
_entry.id   AF-A0A7L3Y1J1-F1
#
_cell.length_a   1.000
_cell.length_b   1.000
_cell.length_c   1.000
_cell.angle_alpha   90.00
_cell.angle_beta   90.00
_cell.angle_gamma   90.00
#
_symmetry.space_group_name_H-M   'P 1'
#
loop_
_entity.id
_entity.type
_entity.pdbx_description
1 polymer ?
#
loop_
_entity_poly.entity_id
_entity_poly.type
_entity_poly.pdbx_seq_one_letter_code
_entity_poly.pdbx_strand_id
1 'polypeptide(L)'
;TSPPLPPPQRLRFSLGPETAPEVERAKRHLDSLAADVEVHCFSHEGFGAGGGLRAEAIVQVALQVAFYRAHGSLCASCEPTSLRHVLPGCTDLLRPPGPPCLALARALDDPQAEAELQLALLGEAVEAQSRHRQEVRGRGCGGGGAGGRGGRGAGRPRRGLRRAPIAAGAPLPDIFMAPAYALATHFRRCTVQV
;
A
#
# COMPACT_ATOMS: atom_id res chain seq x y z
N THR A 1 -15.61 -48.80 0.18
CA THR A 1 -16.29 -47.80 -0.68
C THR A 1 -16.76 -46.67 0.21
N SER A 2 -16.36 -45.43 -0.04
CA SER A 2 -16.86 -44.29 0.74
C SER A 2 -18.37 -44.12 0.53
N PRO A 3 -19.14 -43.76 1.56
CA PRO A 3 -20.57 -43.52 1.41
C PRO A 3 -20.82 -42.32 0.47
N PRO A 4 -21.94 -42.31 -0.27
CA PRO A 4 -22.28 -41.21 -1.16
C PRO A 4 -22.51 -39.92 -0.36
N LEU A 5 -22.03 -38.79 -0.90
CA LEU A 5 -22.21 -37.47 -0.30
C LEU A 5 -23.69 -37.04 -0.38
N PRO A 6 -24.21 -36.32 0.63
CA PRO A 6 -25.57 -35.79 0.58
C PRO A 6 -25.70 -34.70 -0.50
N PRO A 7 -26.91 -34.51 -1.06
CA PRO A 7 -27.13 -33.46 -2.05
C PRO A 7 -26.97 -32.06 -1.42
N PRO A 8 -26.47 -31.06 -2.17
CA PRO A 8 -26.35 -29.69 -1.66
C PRO A 8 -27.73 -29.08 -1.34
N GLN A 9 -27.83 -28.40 -0.19
CA GLN A 9 -29.06 -27.79 0.29
C GLN A 9 -29.24 -26.36 -0.27
N ARG A 10 -30.37 -26.10 -0.92
CA ARG A 10 -30.73 -24.76 -1.40
C ARG A 10 -31.26 -23.90 -0.25
N LEU A 11 -30.60 -22.77 0.00
CA LEU A 11 -31.10 -21.73 0.90
C LEU A 11 -32.16 -20.87 0.17
N ARG A 12 -33.37 -20.75 0.74
CA ARG A 12 -34.49 -20.00 0.15
C ARG A 12 -34.69 -18.69 0.92
N PHE A 13 -34.75 -17.59 0.18
CA PHE A 13 -35.10 -16.27 0.71
C PHE A 13 -36.38 -15.79 0.03
N SER A 14 -37.36 -15.31 0.81
CA SER A 14 -38.60 -14.73 0.30
C SER A 14 -38.46 -13.22 0.22
N LEU A 15 -38.63 -12.64 -0.97
CA LEU A 15 -38.60 -11.19 -1.17
C LEU A 15 -40.00 -10.62 -0.94
N GLY A 16 -40.12 -9.65 -0.04
CA GLY A 16 -41.35 -8.95 0.27
C GLY A 16 -41.43 -7.59 -0.45
N PRO A 17 -42.55 -6.87 -0.30
CA PRO A 17 -42.75 -5.57 -0.94
C PRO A 17 -41.74 -4.50 -0.50
N GLU A 18 -41.14 -4.63 0.68
CA GLU A 18 -40.09 -3.73 1.17
C GLU A 18 -38.69 -4.13 0.69
N THR A 19 -38.38 -5.42 0.58
CA THR A 19 -37.03 -5.89 0.23
C THR A 19 -36.80 -5.96 -1.28
N ALA A 20 -37.83 -6.25 -2.07
CA ALA A 20 -37.74 -6.24 -3.53
C ALA A 20 -37.22 -4.90 -4.11
N PRO A 21 -37.76 -3.71 -3.73
CA PRO A 21 -37.24 -2.44 -4.24
C PRO A 21 -35.81 -2.14 -3.76
N GLU A 22 -35.43 -2.54 -2.55
CA GLU A 22 -34.06 -2.36 -2.05
C GLU A 22 -33.05 -3.24 -2.80
N VAL A 23 -33.43 -4.46 -3.21
CA VAL A 23 -32.61 -5.29 -4.09
C VAL A 23 -32.39 -4.60 -5.44
N GLU A 24 -33.43 -4.04 -6.05
CA GLU A 24 -33.30 -3.31 -7.32
C GLU A 24 -32.48 -2.03 -7.17
N ARG A 25 -32.60 -1.33 -6.03
CA ARG A 25 -31.75 -0.18 -5.71
C ARG A 25 -30.27 -0.58 -5.56
N ALA A 26 -30.00 -1.67 -4.85
CA ALA A 26 -28.64 -2.18 -4.66
C ALA A 26 -27.99 -2.59 -5.99
N LYS A 27 -28.75 -3.23 -6.89
CA LYS A 27 -28.29 -3.57 -8.24
C LYS A 27 -27.87 -2.33 -9.03
N ARG A 28 -28.77 -1.34 -9.15
CA ARG A 28 -28.46 -0.09 -9.86
C ARG A 28 -27.27 0.65 -9.26
N HIS A 29 -27.14 0.62 -7.94
CA HIS A 29 -26.00 1.22 -7.26
C HIS A 29 -24.70 0.49 -7.59
N LEU A 30 -24.71 -0.85 -7.57
CA LEU A 30 -23.55 -1.66 -7.96
C LEU A 30 -23.17 -1.46 -9.42
N ASP A 31 -24.15 -1.39 -10.33
CA ASP A 31 -23.91 -1.12 -11.75
C ASP A 31 -23.24 0.23 -11.95
N SER A 32 -23.69 1.26 -11.22
CA SER A 32 -23.06 2.58 -11.24
C SER A 32 -21.63 2.56 -10.70
N LEU A 33 -21.35 1.80 -9.63
CA LEU A 33 -20.00 1.66 -9.09
C LEU A 33 -19.09 0.89 -10.06
N ALA A 34 -19.59 -0.18 -10.67
CA ALA A 34 -18.85 -0.97 -11.65
C ALA A 34 -18.50 -0.15 -12.89
N ALA A 35 -19.40 0.73 -13.33
CA ALA A 35 -19.16 1.63 -14.46
C ALA A 35 -18.09 2.71 -14.18
N ASP A 36 -17.82 3.02 -12.91
CA ASP A 36 -16.83 4.03 -12.48
C ASP A 36 -15.46 3.40 -12.11
N VAL A 37 -15.28 2.11 -12.36
CA VAL A 37 -14.02 1.39 -12.07
C VAL A 37 -13.33 0.97 -13.36
N GLU A 38 -12.09 1.44 -13.54
CA GLU A 38 -11.22 1.03 -14.64
C GLU A 38 -10.17 0.03 -14.13
N VAL A 39 -10.06 -1.13 -14.79
CA VAL A 39 -9.13 -2.20 -14.41
C VAL A 39 -8.21 -2.52 -15.57
N HIS A 40 -6.90 -2.36 -15.34
CA HIS A 40 -5.85 -2.74 -16.28
C HIS A 40 -5.05 -3.91 -15.71
N CYS A 41 -5.11 -5.06 -16.40
CA CYS A 41 -4.35 -6.25 -16.06
C CYS A 41 -3.30 -6.51 -17.12
N PHE A 42 -2.03 -6.67 -16.72
CA PHE A 42 -0.94 -6.99 -17.64
C PHE A 42 0.03 -7.98 -17.00
N SER A 43 0.65 -8.79 -17.85
CA SER A 43 1.75 -9.68 -17.48
C SER A 43 3.07 -9.03 -17.89
N HIS A 44 4.02 -8.96 -16.96
CA HIS A 44 5.35 -8.46 -17.26
C HIS A 44 6.32 -9.63 -17.47
N GLU A 45 6.87 -9.77 -18.68
CA GLU A 45 7.74 -10.89 -19.07
C GLU A 45 9.24 -10.55 -19.02
N GLY A 46 9.61 -9.28 -18.78
CA GLY A 46 10.97 -8.77 -18.96
C GLY A 46 11.96 -9.10 -17.84
N PHE A 47 11.49 -9.33 -16.61
CA PHE A 47 12.33 -9.82 -15.50
C PHE A 47 11.47 -10.56 -14.45
N GLY A 48 11.95 -11.74 -14.03
CA GLY A 48 11.28 -12.62 -13.07
C GLY A 48 11.79 -12.49 -11.63
N ALA A 49 11.14 -13.20 -10.70
CA ALA A 49 11.30 -13.13 -9.24
C ALA A 49 12.66 -13.59 -8.65
N GLY A 50 13.75 -13.52 -9.43
CA GLY A 50 15.10 -13.92 -8.99
C GLY A 50 15.75 -13.02 -7.93
N GLY A 51 15.05 -11.99 -7.41
CA GLY A 51 15.63 -10.96 -6.54
C GLY A 51 15.01 -10.78 -5.15
N GLY A 52 14.03 -11.60 -4.75
CA GLY A 52 13.42 -11.51 -3.40
C GLY A 52 12.95 -10.09 -3.03
N LEU A 53 13.32 -9.61 -1.83
CA LEU A 53 12.95 -8.27 -1.32
C LEU A 53 13.40 -7.12 -2.23
N ARG A 54 14.49 -7.30 -2.99
CA ARG A 54 15.04 -6.28 -3.87
C ARG A 54 14.20 -6.11 -5.15
N ALA A 55 13.64 -7.21 -5.68
CA ALA A 55 12.75 -7.16 -6.84
C ALA A 55 11.49 -6.32 -6.55
N GLU A 56 10.94 -6.47 -5.35
CA GLU A 56 9.78 -5.70 -4.94
C GLU A 56 10.09 -4.22 -4.70
N ALA A 57 11.22 -3.92 -4.08
CA ALA A 57 11.67 -2.54 -3.91
C ALA A 57 11.85 -1.86 -5.29
N ILE A 58 12.40 -2.57 -6.28
CA ILE A 58 12.49 -2.09 -7.67
C ILE A 58 11.11 -1.77 -8.24
N VAL A 59 10.13 -2.67 -8.11
CA VAL A 59 8.76 -2.42 -8.60
C VAL A 59 8.14 -1.19 -7.93
N GLN A 60 8.30 -1.05 -6.62
CA GLN A 60 7.76 0.11 -5.90
C GLN A 60 8.39 1.44 -6.32
N VAL A 61 9.72 1.46 -6.52
CA VAL A 61 10.44 2.62 -7.04
C VAL A 61 10.02 2.91 -8.48
N ALA A 62 9.94 1.90 -9.34
CA ALA A 62 9.50 2.04 -10.73
C ALA A 62 8.10 2.65 -10.82
N LEU A 63 7.17 2.23 -9.97
CA LEU A 63 5.84 2.82 -9.91
C LEU A 63 5.84 4.27 -9.39
N GLN A 64 6.80 4.70 -8.56
CA GLN A 64 6.96 6.11 -8.18
C GLN A 64 7.43 6.94 -9.37
N VAL A 65 8.42 6.44 -10.12
CA VAL A 65 8.94 7.09 -11.33
C VAL A 65 7.85 7.18 -12.40
N ALA A 66 7.11 6.10 -12.64
CA ALA A 66 6.01 6.08 -13.61
C ALA A 66 4.91 7.11 -13.25
N PHE A 67 4.55 7.21 -11.96
CA PHE A 67 3.61 8.21 -11.50
C PHE A 67 4.14 9.64 -11.71
N TYR A 68 5.41 9.90 -11.39
CA TYR A 68 6.04 11.20 -11.63
C TYR A 68 5.99 11.57 -13.11
N ARG A 69 6.35 10.65 -14.01
CA ARG A 69 6.32 10.86 -15.46
C ARG A 69 4.92 11.17 -15.99
N ALA A 70 3.89 10.52 -15.45
CA ALA A 70 2.51 10.75 -15.86
C ALA A 70 1.90 12.06 -15.31
N HIS A 71 2.40 12.58 -14.19
CA HIS A 71 1.73 13.67 -13.45
C HIS A 71 2.63 14.86 -13.09
N GLY A 72 3.91 14.84 -13.44
CA GLY A 72 4.91 15.87 -13.13
C GLY A 72 5.24 16.03 -11.64
N SER A 73 4.73 15.15 -10.78
CA SER A 73 4.91 15.23 -9.32
C SER A 73 4.73 13.86 -8.67
N LEU A 74 5.36 13.68 -7.51
CA LEU A 74 5.06 12.53 -6.64
C LEU A 74 3.73 12.75 -5.91
N CYS A 75 3.16 11.65 -5.40
CA CYS A 75 1.96 11.70 -4.58
C CYS A 75 2.12 10.95 -3.26
N ALA A 76 1.25 11.27 -2.30
CA ALA A 76 1.09 10.45 -1.11
C ALA A 76 0.72 9.02 -1.52
N SER A 77 1.64 8.10 -1.23
CA SER A 77 1.54 6.69 -1.58
C SER A 77 1.51 5.82 -0.33
N CYS A 78 0.74 4.74 -0.37
CA CYS A 78 0.66 3.76 0.70
C CYS A 78 0.95 2.34 0.22
N GLU A 79 1.68 1.57 1.02
CA GLU A 79 1.90 0.15 0.83
C GLU A 79 1.57 -0.59 2.13
N PRO A 80 0.39 -1.25 2.22
CA PRO A 80 0.04 -2.04 3.39
C PRO A 80 1.04 -3.17 3.59
N THR A 81 1.64 -3.21 4.77
CA THR A 81 2.69 -4.18 5.12
C THR A 81 2.24 -5.00 6.31
N SER A 82 2.26 -6.33 6.16
CA SER A 82 1.92 -7.25 7.26
C SER A 82 2.93 -7.14 8.39
N LEU A 83 2.42 -6.97 9.61
CA LEU A 83 3.20 -7.00 10.85
C LEU A 83 3.12 -8.36 11.55
N ARG A 84 2.62 -9.42 10.90
CA ARG A 84 2.38 -10.73 11.53
C ARG A 84 3.55 -11.31 12.34
N HIS A 85 4.78 -10.91 12.00
CA HIS A 85 6.01 -11.33 12.69
C HIS A 85 6.23 -10.64 14.05
N VAL A 86 5.62 -9.48 14.28
CA VAL A 86 5.76 -8.67 15.49
C VAL A 86 4.43 -8.52 16.22
N LEU A 87 3.34 -8.38 15.48
CA LEU A 87 1.98 -8.26 16.00
C LEU A 87 0.99 -9.01 15.08
N PRO A 88 0.54 -10.21 15.47
CA PRO A 88 -0.41 -11.01 14.70
C PRO A 88 -1.69 -10.24 14.36
N GLY A 89 -2.22 -10.47 13.16
CA GLY A 89 -3.45 -9.83 12.68
C GLY A 89 -3.34 -8.33 12.35
N CYS A 90 -2.13 -7.74 12.45
CA CYS A 90 -1.94 -6.32 12.19
C CYS A 90 -1.20 -6.02 10.89
N THR A 91 -1.48 -4.85 10.34
CA THR A 91 -0.77 -4.23 9.22
C THR A 91 -0.32 -2.82 9.61
N ASP A 92 0.73 -2.33 8.96
CA ASP A 92 1.10 -0.92 8.96
C ASP A 92 1.14 -0.38 7.52
N LEU A 93 1.26 0.94 7.39
CA LEU A 93 1.41 1.60 6.09
C LEU A 93 2.87 1.99 5.89
N LEU A 94 3.53 1.29 4.96
CA LEU A 94 4.82 1.70 4.42
C LEU A 94 4.60 2.85 3.42
N ARG A 95 5.49 3.84 3.46
CA ARG A 95 5.51 4.95 2.51
C ARG A 95 6.81 4.86 1.70
N PRO A 96 6.75 4.87 0.36
CA PRO A 96 7.95 4.89 -0.47
C PRO A 96 8.86 6.10 -0.18
N PRO A 97 10.18 5.98 -0.38
CA PRO A 97 11.14 7.04 -0.09
C PRO A 97 11.02 8.16 -1.13
N GLY A 98 10.25 9.20 -0.81
CA GLY A 98 9.95 10.31 -1.72
C GLY A 98 11.19 10.98 -2.34
N PRO A 99 12.14 11.51 -1.54
CA PRO A 99 13.28 12.24 -2.11
C PRO A 99 14.19 11.40 -3.03
N PRO A 100 14.61 10.17 -2.67
CA PRO A 100 15.36 9.31 -3.59
C PRO A 100 14.59 8.98 -4.88
N CYS A 101 13.30 8.65 -4.77
CA CYS A 101 12.47 8.39 -5.95
C CYS A 101 12.31 9.62 -6.85
N LEU A 102 12.22 10.83 -6.27
CA LEU A 102 12.13 12.07 -7.02
C LEU A 102 13.44 12.40 -7.75
N ALA A 103 14.58 12.19 -7.07
CA ALA A 103 15.90 12.38 -7.67
C ALA A 103 16.10 11.45 -8.87
N LEU A 104 15.79 10.16 -8.70
CA LEU A 104 15.81 9.18 -9.77
C LEU A 104 14.88 9.56 -10.93
N ALA A 105 13.62 9.93 -10.64
CA ALA A 105 12.66 10.27 -11.68
C ALA A 105 13.13 11.46 -12.52
N ARG A 106 13.70 12.50 -11.89
CA ARG A 106 14.27 13.65 -12.59
C ARG A 106 15.47 13.27 -13.44
N ALA A 107 16.39 12.47 -12.91
CA ALA A 107 17.58 12.05 -13.64
C ALA A 107 17.26 11.13 -14.84
N LEU A 108 16.22 10.30 -14.74
CA LEU A 108 15.77 9.44 -15.84
C LEU A 108 15.08 10.21 -16.97
N ASP A 109 14.62 11.44 -16.71
CA ASP A 109 13.98 12.32 -17.70
C ASP A 109 14.92 13.43 -18.20
N ASP A 110 16.14 13.52 -17.64
CA ASP A 110 17.17 14.48 -18.05
C ASP A 110 18.01 13.89 -19.20
N PRO A 111 17.99 14.50 -20.41
CA PRO A 111 18.78 14.01 -21.55
C PRO A 111 20.30 14.18 -21.37
N GLN A 112 20.76 14.94 -20.37
CA GLN A 112 22.16 15.16 -20.06
C GLN A 112 22.66 14.30 -18.88
N ALA A 113 21.79 13.51 -18.26
CA ALA A 113 22.19 12.68 -17.13
C ALA A 113 23.01 11.46 -17.60
N GLU A 114 24.21 11.32 -17.04
CA GLU A 114 25.09 10.17 -17.26
C GLU A 114 24.47 8.86 -16.75
N ALA A 115 24.74 7.75 -17.45
CA ALA A 115 24.18 6.45 -17.10
C ALA A 115 24.64 5.97 -15.71
N GLU A 116 25.88 6.28 -15.31
CA GLU A 116 26.39 5.94 -13.97
C GLU A 116 25.60 6.67 -12.87
N LEU A 117 25.21 7.92 -13.10
CA LEU A 117 24.41 8.69 -12.15
C LEU A 117 23.02 8.10 -12.00
N GLN A 118 22.36 7.76 -13.12
CA GLN A 118 21.04 7.12 -13.11
C GLN A 118 21.07 5.78 -12.36
N LEU A 119 22.11 4.97 -12.58
CA LEU A 119 22.30 3.70 -11.89
C LEU A 119 22.55 3.89 -10.39
N ALA A 120 23.35 4.89 -10.00
CA ALA A 120 23.59 5.22 -8.60
C ALA A 120 22.30 5.64 -7.87
N LEU A 121 21.51 6.51 -8.49
CA LEU A 121 20.21 6.97 -7.96
C LEU A 121 19.19 5.82 -7.87
N LEU A 122 19.20 4.90 -8.84
CA LEU A 122 18.36 3.70 -8.80
C LEU A 122 18.74 2.83 -7.61
N GLY A 123 20.04 2.60 -7.40
CA GLY A 123 20.56 1.89 -6.24
C GLY A 123 20.12 2.53 -4.93
N GLU A 124 20.28 3.85 -4.79
CA GLU A 124 19.87 4.60 -3.60
C GLU A 124 18.38 4.45 -3.31
N ALA A 125 17.51 4.65 -4.30
CA ALA A 125 16.07 4.56 -4.13
C ALA A 125 15.61 3.15 -3.72
N VAL A 126 16.19 2.12 -4.34
CA VAL A 126 15.88 0.71 -4.07
C VAL A 126 16.35 0.29 -2.66
N GLU A 127 17.55 0.71 -2.25
CA GLU A 127 18.05 0.44 -0.91
C GLU A 127 17.26 1.20 0.15
N ALA A 128 16.88 2.46 -0.11
CA ALA A 128 16.03 3.24 0.79
C ALA A 128 14.65 2.59 1.01
N GLN A 129 14.02 2.10 -0.06
CA GLN A 129 12.74 1.38 0.00
C GLN A 129 12.88 0.06 0.75
N SER A 130 13.93 -0.71 0.46
CA SER A 130 14.23 -1.99 1.14
C SER A 130 14.45 -1.80 2.64
N ARG A 131 15.23 -0.78 3.01
CA ARG A 131 15.51 -0.42 4.41
C ARG A 131 14.23 0.00 5.14
N HIS A 132 13.45 0.92 4.57
CA HIS A 132 12.17 1.36 5.16
C HIS A 132 11.25 0.17 5.44
N ARG A 133 11.16 -0.75 4.48
CA ARG A 133 10.35 -1.95 4.62
C ARG A 133 10.84 -2.89 5.72
N GLN A 134 12.15 -3.09 5.85
CA GLN A 134 12.74 -3.86 6.93
C GLN A 134 12.45 -3.24 8.30
N GLU A 135 12.56 -1.91 8.42
CA GLU A 135 12.24 -1.15 9.64
C GLU A 135 10.76 -1.32 10.03
N VAL A 136 9.84 -1.27 9.06
CA VAL A 136 8.41 -1.49 9.29
C VAL A 136 8.13 -2.94 9.69
N ARG A 137 8.65 -3.92 8.93
CA ARG A 137 8.44 -5.37 9.18
C ARG A 137 9.13 -5.87 10.45
N GLY A 138 10.14 -5.16 10.94
CA GLY A 138 10.93 -5.55 12.10
C GLY A 138 11.93 -6.66 11.84
N ARG A 139 12.40 -6.83 10.60
CA ARG A 139 13.51 -7.72 10.27
C ARG A 139 14.79 -6.89 10.18
N GLY A 140 15.60 -6.89 11.22
CA GLY A 140 16.96 -6.32 11.15
C GLY A 140 17.87 -7.21 10.31
N CYS A 141 18.78 -6.60 9.54
CA CYS A 141 19.92 -7.30 8.96
C CYS A 141 20.86 -7.80 10.07
N GLY A 142 20.92 -9.13 10.26
CA GLY A 142 22.05 -9.82 10.90
C GLY A 142 22.22 -9.68 12.42
N GLY A 143 22.48 -10.82 13.07
CA GLY A 143 23.05 -10.89 14.43
C GLY A 143 22.05 -11.21 15.53
N GLY A 144 22.13 -12.43 16.07
CA GLY A 144 21.42 -12.84 17.27
C GLY A 144 21.71 -11.91 18.44
N GLY A 145 20.70 -11.15 18.82
CA GLY A 145 20.69 -10.31 20.01
C GLY A 145 19.25 -9.96 20.31
N ALA A 146 18.76 -10.40 21.47
CA ALA A 146 17.43 -10.07 21.97
C ALA A 146 17.30 -8.55 22.15
N GLY A 147 16.87 -7.85 21.09
CA GLY A 147 16.73 -6.39 21.09
C GLY A 147 16.14 -5.79 19.81
N GLY A 148 15.57 -6.60 18.92
CA GLY A 148 15.02 -6.16 17.63
C GLY A 148 13.79 -5.28 17.80
N ARG A 149 13.96 -3.95 17.78
CA ARG A 149 12.87 -2.96 17.79
C ARG A 149 12.16 -2.92 16.42
N GLY A 150 11.37 -3.95 16.12
CA GLY A 150 10.48 -4.02 14.96
C GLY A 150 9.17 -3.24 15.14
N GLY A 151 8.43 -3.01 14.05
CA GLY A 151 7.14 -2.32 14.10
C GLY A 151 7.24 -0.79 14.14
N ARG A 152 8.29 -0.20 13.54
CA ARG A 152 8.52 1.26 13.50
C ARG A 152 7.79 1.96 12.36
N GLY A 153 6.74 1.35 11.80
CA GLY A 153 5.89 2.05 10.85
C GLY A 153 5.24 3.27 11.49
N ALA A 154 5.25 4.40 10.79
CA ALA A 154 4.67 5.64 11.30
C ALA A 154 3.13 5.67 11.18
N GLY A 155 2.53 4.77 10.39
CA GLY A 155 1.10 4.78 10.09
C GLY A 155 0.24 4.44 11.31
N ARG A 156 0.47 3.26 11.89
CA ARG A 156 -0.32 2.76 13.03
C ARG A 156 -0.20 3.64 14.29
N PRO A 157 1.00 4.09 14.72
CA PRO A 157 1.13 4.99 15.87
C PRO A 157 0.39 6.32 15.66
N ARG A 158 0.49 6.95 14.48
CA ARG A 158 -0.25 8.19 14.17
C ARG A 158 -1.76 7.98 14.22
N ARG A 159 -2.26 6.84 13.76
CA ARG A 159 -3.68 6.48 13.87
C ARG A 159 -4.11 6.31 15.33
N GLY A 160 -3.27 5.71 16.17
CA GLY A 160 -3.51 5.59 17.61
C GLY A 160 -3.59 6.95 18.30
N LEU A 161 -2.60 7.81 18.05
CA LEU A 161 -2.52 9.17 18.58
C LEU A 161 -3.70 10.06 18.13
N ARG A 162 -4.28 9.81 16.95
CA ARG A 162 -5.50 10.50 16.50
C ARG A 162 -6.77 9.97 17.19
N ARG A 163 -6.86 8.65 17.41
CA ARG A 163 -8.06 8.00 17.96
C ARG A 163 -8.19 8.15 19.47
N ALA A 164 -7.08 8.19 20.21
CA ALA A 164 -7.12 8.27 21.67
C ALA A 164 -7.83 9.55 22.19
N PRO A 165 -7.54 10.76 21.67
CA PRO A 165 -8.27 11.96 22.07
C PRO A 165 -9.77 11.88 21.74
N ILE A 166 -10.13 11.35 20.56
CA ILE A 166 -11.53 11.18 20.13
C ILE A 166 -12.29 10.28 21.11
N ALA A 167 -11.69 9.15 21.49
CA ALA A 167 -12.30 8.23 22.45
C ALA A 167 -12.45 8.85 23.85
N ALA A 168 -11.56 9.77 24.22
CA ALA A 168 -11.60 10.50 25.47
C ALA A 168 -12.49 11.75 25.45
N GLY A 169 -13.13 12.09 24.32
CA GLY A 169 -13.86 13.35 24.15
C GLY A 169 -12.97 14.60 24.23
N ALA A 170 -11.66 14.44 24.06
CA ALA A 170 -10.68 15.51 24.10
C ALA A 170 -10.53 16.18 22.72
N PRO A 171 -10.13 17.46 22.66
CA PRO A 171 -9.85 18.13 21.40
C PRO A 171 -8.74 17.42 20.63
N LEU A 172 -8.84 17.43 19.30
CA LEU A 172 -7.86 16.78 18.45
C LEU A 172 -6.58 17.64 18.36
N PRO A 173 -5.38 17.06 18.54
CA PRO A 173 -4.14 17.80 18.38
C PRO A 173 -4.00 18.46 17.00
N ASP A 174 -3.45 19.68 16.95
CA ASP A 174 -3.35 20.52 15.75
C ASP A 174 -2.67 19.83 14.57
N ILE A 175 -1.68 18.96 14.84
CA ILE A 175 -0.99 18.18 13.80
C ILE A 175 -1.94 17.34 12.94
N PHE A 176 -3.07 16.90 13.50
CA PHE A 176 -4.07 16.11 12.76
C PHE A 176 -5.10 16.98 12.03
N MET A 177 -5.11 18.29 12.29
CA MET A 177 -5.93 19.29 11.61
C MET A 177 -5.13 20.02 10.51
N ALA A 178 -3.81 19.93 10.53
CA ALA A 178 -2.94 20.58 9.56
C ALA A 178 -3.20 20.10 8.11
N PRO A 179 -3.16 21.00 7.09
CA PRO A 179 -3.29 20.63 5.68
C PRO A 179 -2.26 19.58 5.24
N ALA A 180 -1.04 19.63 5.79
CA ALA A 180 0.01 18.66 5.52
C ALA A 180 -0.40 17.23 5.94
N TYR A 181 -1.16 17.06 7.03
CA TYR A 181 -1.66 15.75 7.44
C TYR A 181 -2.74 15.24 6.50
N ALA A 182 -3.66 16.12 6.05
CA ALA A 182 -4.66 15.78 5.05
C ALA A 182 -4.00 15.33 3.74
N LEU A 183 -3.03 16.10 3.22
CA LEU A 183 -2.26 15.72 2.03
C LEU A 183 -1.49 14.42 2.22
N ALA A 184 -0.85 14.22 3.37
CA ALA A 184 -0.09 13.01 3.65
C ALA A 184 -0.99 11.78 3.77
N THR A 185 -2.25 11.91 4.20
CA THR A 185 -3.16 10.77 4.44
C THR A 185 -4.15 10.54 3.31
N HIS A 186 -4.27 11.47 2.36
CA HIS A 186 -5.02 11.30 1.13
C HIS A 186 -4.17 10.57 0.07
N PHE A 187 -4.16 9.25 0.15
CA PHE A 187 -3.35 8.42 -0.75
C PHE A 187 -3.96 8.39 -2.16
N ARG A 188 -3.27 9.01 -3.13
CA ARG A 188 -3.63 8.89 -4.55
C ARG A 188 -3.20 7.57 -5.15
N ARG A 189 -2.28 6.87 -4.48
CA ARG A 189 -1.75 5.57 -4.91
C ARG A 189 -1.64 4.65 -3.70
N CYS A 190 -2.35 3.53 -3.74
CA CYS A 190 -2.18 2.47 -2.76
C CYS A 190 -1.87 1.17 -3.48
N THR A 191 -0.74 0.57 -3.13
CA THR A 191 -0.21 -0.62 -3.80
C THR A 191 -0.09 -1.75 -2.79
N VAL A 192 -0.43 -2.96 -3.19
CA VAL A 192 -0.24 -4.15 -2.36
C VAL A 192 0.46 -5.22 -3.19
N GLN A 193 1.42 -5.90 -2.57
CA GLN A 193 1.94 -7.15 -3.09
C GLN A 193 1.11 -8.28 -2.47
N VAL A 194 0.56 -9.15 -3.31
CA VAL A 194 -0.21 -10.33 -2.91
C VAL A 194 0.66 -11.57 -2.99
#